data_AF-A0AAU2IVV2-F1
#
_entry.id   AF-A0AAU2IVV2-F1
#
_cell.length_a   1.000
_cell.length_b   1.000
_cell.length_c   1.000
_cell.angle_alpha   90.00
_cell.angle_beta   90.00
_cell.angle_gamma   90.00
#
_symmetry.space_group_name_H-M   'P 1'
#
loop_
_entity.id
_entity.type
_entity.pdbx_description
1 polymer ?
#
loop_
_entity_poly.entity_id
_entity_poly.type
_entity_poly.pdbx_seq_one_letter_code
_entity_poly.pdbx_strand_id
1 'polypeptide(L)'
;MGHDELPALELAFPGPERDRGVAAILSGRKTALTGLLEIYEHAGEAVPQTGQRFSVLDSEGRSAVTIELVDVRVVPVEDIDDDFARAEGRGYFDVAQWRAAHEEFFRSDGVSEFLGRTAVFDDDTLVVAERFRVVEQDGPGGPVTRSCVGL
;
A
#
# COMPACT_ATOMS: atom_id res chain seq x y z
N MET A 1 -28.41 -2.83 -6.19
CA MET A 1 -27.39 -1.76 -6.17
C MET A 1 -26.08 -2.46 -5.99
N GLY A 2 -25.18 -2.34 -6.96
CA GLY A 2 -24.01 -3.22 -7.10
C GLY A 2 -23.13 -3.15 -5.85
N HIS A 3 -22.66 -4.31 -5.39
CA HIS A 3 -21.45 -4.32 -4.60
C HIS A 3 -20.34 -3.88 -5.56
N ASP A 4 -19.95 -2.60 -5.49
CA ASP A 4 -18.79 -2.11 -6.22
C ASP A 4 -17.58 -2.94 -5.76
N GLU A 5 -17.08 -3.77 -6.66
CA GLU A 5 -15.85 -4.53 -6.45
C GLU A 5 -14.73 -3.49 -6.35
N LEU A 6 -14.24 -3.27 -5.12
CA LEU A 6 -13.18 -2.29 -4.86
C LEU A 6 -11.92 -2.69 -5.63
N PRO A 7 -11.12 -1.72 -6.10
CA PRO A 7 -9.83 -2.03 -6.70
C PRO A 7 -8.97 -2.84 -5.72
N ALA A 8 -8.37 -3.92 -6.22
CA ALA A 8 -7.48 -4.76 -5.45
C ALA A 8 -6.17 -4.02 -5.14
N LEU A 9 -5.68 -4.14 -3.91
CA LEU A 9 -4.35 -3.72 -3.51
C LEU A 9 -3.54 -4.94 -3.07
N GLU A 10 -2.47 -5.21 -3.80
CA GLU A 10 -1.54 -6.29 -3.52
C GLU A 10 -0.24 -5.71 -2.94
N LEU A 11 0.02 -5.95 -1.65
CA LEU A 11 1.16 -5.33 -0.95
C LEU A 11 2.54 -5.83 -1.41
N ALA A 12 2.59 -7.03 -1.98
CA ALA A 12 3.78 -7.71 -2.51
C ALA A 12 3.31 -8.90 -3.35
N PHE A 13 4.21 -9.70 -3.94
CA PHE A 13 3.84 -11.00 -4.50
C PHE A 13 3.27 -11.94 -3.41
N PRO A 14 2.41 -12.92 -3.76
CA PRO A 14 1.91 -13.90 -2.80
C PRO A 14 3.05 -14.59 -2.03
N GLY A 15 2.95 -14.62 -0.70
CA GLY A 15 3.94 -15.22 0.18
C GLY A 15 4.20 -14.44 1.47
N PRO A 16 5.29 -14.76 2.19
CA PRO A 16 5.54 -14.27 3.54
C PRO A 16 5.57 -12.73 3.68
N GLU A 17 6.04 -12.02 2.67
CA GLU A 17 6.05 -10.54 2.70
C GLU A 17 4.64 -9.96 2.63
N ARG A 18 3.80 -10.46 1.71
CA ARG A 18 2.39 -10.03 1.61
C ARG A 18 1.65 -10.37 2.91
N ASP A 19 1.83 -11.59 3.44
CA ASP A 19 1.18 -12.01 4.68
C ASP A 19 1.57 -11.14 5.89
N ARG A 20 2.85 -10.79 6.01
CA ARG A 20 3.33 -9.87 7.06
C ARG A 20 2.73 -8.48 6.89
N GLY A 21 2.63 -7.98 5.66
CA GLY A 21 2.01 -6.71 5.34
C GLY A 21 0.54 -6.67 5.76
N VAL A 22 -0.24 -7.67 5.36
CA VAL A 22 -1.66 -7.81 5.73
C VAL A 22 -1.81 -7.89 7.25
N ALA A 23 -1.01 -8.71 7.93
CA ALA A 23 -1.04 -8.82 9.39
C ALA A 23 -0.65 -7.48 10.09
N ALA A 24 0.27 -6.70 9.51
CA ALA A 24 0.63 -5.39 10.01
C ALA A 24 -0.52 -4.38 9.87
N ILE A 25 -1.30 -4.43 8.78
CA ILE A 25 -2.51 -3.62 8.61
C ILE A 25 -3.56 -4.01 9.65
N LEU A 26 -3.86 -5.30 9.78
CA LEU A 26 -4.88 -5.80 10.70
C LEU A 26 -4.56 -5.50 12.18
N SER A 27 -3.28 -5.42 12.53
CA SER A 27 -2.82 -5.03 13.87
C SER A 27 -2.66 -3.51 14.07
N GLY A 28 -2.92 -2.70 13.04
CA GLY A 28 -2.78 -1.24 13.07
C GLY A 28 -1.34 -0.73 13.03
N ARG A 29 -0.35 -1.62 12.85
CA ARG A 29 1.07 -1.24 12.73
C ARG A 29 1.41 -0.62 11.37
N LYS A 30 0.71 -1.04 10.31
CA LYS A 30 0.84 -0.45 8.97
C LYS A 30 -0.38 0.43 8.70
N THR A 31 -0.12 1.72 8.51
CA THR A 31 -1.11 2.77 8.19
C THR A 31 -0.61 3.71 7.08
N ALA A 32 0.53 3.40 6.46
CA ALA A 32 1.08 4.12 5.33
C ALA A 32 1.54 3.19 4.19
N LEU A 33 1.52 3.70 2.96
CA LEU A 33 2.04 3.08 1.73
C LEU A 33 2.91 4.09 1.00
N THR A 34 3.91 3.58 0.26
CA THR A 34 4.77 4.38 -0.61
C THR A 34 4.75 3.79 -2.02
N GLY A 35 4.52 4.64 -3.02
CA GLY A 35 4.78 4.32 -4.42
C GLY A 35 5.82 5.28 -5.02
N LEU A 36 6.57 4.84 -6.02
CA LEU A 36 7.44 5.73 -6.79
C LEU A 36 6.61 6.44 -7.86
N LEU A 37 6.64 7.77 -7.93
CA LEU A 37 5.83 8.53 -8.89
C LEU A 37 6.08 8.07 -10.34
N GLU A 38 7.35 7.80 -10.68
CA GLU A 38 7.76 7.34 -12.00
C GLU A 38 7.02 6.05 -12.43
N ILE A 39 6.70 5.15 -11.49
CA ILE A 39 5.97 3.92 -11.81
C ILE A 39 4.56 4.24 -12.29
N TYR A 40 3.84 5.17 -11.64
CA TYR A 40 2.52 5.61 -12.08
C TYR A 40 2.58 6.27 -13.45
N GLU A 41 3.56 7.16 -13.66
CA GLU A 41 3.76 7.86 -14.93
C GLU A 41 4.07 6.89 -16.07
N HIS A 42 4.93 5.89 -15.81
CA HIS A 42 5.29 4.86 -16.78
C HIS A 42 4.09 3.96 -17.13
N ALA A 43 3.30 3.57 -16.13
CA ALA A 43 2.09 2.77 -16.33
C ALA A 43 0.94 3.55 -17.00
N GLY A 44 1.03 4.88 -17.06
CA GLY A 44 -0.08 5.75 -17.47
C GLY A 44 -1.23 5.74 -16.46
N GLU A 45 -0.94 5.41 -15.20
CA GLU A 45 -1.91 5.34 -14.11
C GLU A 45 -1.98 6.66 -13.35
N ALA A 46 -3.17 7.01 -12.87
CA ALA A 46 -3.34 8.19 -12.02
C ALA A 46 -2.86 7.88 -10.60
N VAL A 47 -2.17 8.85 -9.98
CA VAL A 47 -1.91 8.84 -8.53
C VAL A 47 -3.26 8.72 -7.79
N PRO A 48 -3.37 7.85 -6.77
CA PRO A 48 -4.62 7.66 -6.04
C PRO A 48 -5.02 8.94 -5.30
N GLN A 49 -6.29 9.02 -4.91
CA GLN A 49 -6.85 10.20 -4.24
C GLN A 49 -7.30 9.91 -2.81
N THR A 50 -7.22 10.91 -1.94
CA THR A 50 -7.86 10.86 -0.63
C THR A 50 -9.34 10.50 -0.76
N GLY A 51 -9.81 9.58 0.09
CA GLY A 51 -11.16 9.01 0.06
C GLY A 51 -11.29 7.75 -0.81
N GLN A 52 -10.29 7.44 -1.64
CA GLN A 52 -10.27 6.20 -2.42
C GLN A 52 -10.14 4.98 -1.50
N ARG A 53 -10.87 3.91 -1.83
CA ARG A 53 -10.91 2.67 -1.07
C ARG A 53 -10.32 1.53 -1.88
N PHE A 54 -9.67 0.60 -1.19
CA PHE A 54 -9.06 -0.59 -1.78
C PHE A 54 -9.38 -1.83 -0.96
N SER A 55 -9.59 -2.95 -1.65
CA SER A 55 -9.61 -4.28 -1.04
C SER A 55 -8.19 -4.83 -1.03
N VAL A 56 -7.60 -4.97 0.16
CA VAL A 56 -6.26 -5.54 0.30
C VAL A 56 -6.36 -7.06 0.24
N LEU A 57 -5.61 -7.67 -0.68
CA LEU A 57 -5.65 -9.12 -0.89
C LEU A 57 -4.61 -9.86 -0.03
N ASP A 58 -5.01 -11.03 0.49
CA ASP A 58 -4.08 -12.01 1.07
C ASP A 58 -3.29 -12.77 -0.01
N SER A 59 -2.40 -13.67 0.41
CA SER A 59 -1.61 -14.51 -0.51
C SER A 59 -2.42 -15.60 -1.21
N GLU A 60 -3.67 -15.85 -0.80
CA GLU A 60 -4.61 -16.72 -1.51
C GLU A 60 -5.47 -15.92 -2.52
N GLY A 61 -5.25 -14.61 -2.64
CA GLY A 61 -6.01 -13.73 -3.54
C GLY A 61 -7.40 -13.35 -3.02
N ARG A 62 -7.66 -13.53 -1.73
CA ARG A 62 -8.95 -13.17 -1.10
C ARG A 62 -8.85 -11.79 -0.45
N SER A 63 -9.96 -11.05 -0.43
CA SER A 63 -10.06 -9.80 0.36
C SER A 63 -9.82 -10.10 1.84
N ALA A 64 -8.84 -9.42 2.43
CA ALA A 64 -8.50 -9.55 3.84
C ALA A 64 -8.97 -8.33 4.65
N VAL A 65 -8.89 -7.13 4.07
CA VAL A 65 -9.24 -5.87 4.74
C VAL A 65 -9.53 -4.80 3.70
N THR A 66 -10.53 -3.97 3.98
CA THR A 66 -10.77 -2.76 3.19
C THR A 66 -10.12 -1.56 3.88
N ILE A 67 -9.36 -0.79 3.11
CA ILE A 67 -8.73 0.46 3.57
C ILE A 67 -9.30 1.66 2.80
N GLU A 68 -9.22 2.84 3.42
CA GLU A 68 -9.54 4.13 2.80
C GLU A 68 -8.35 5.06 2.96
N LEU A 69 -7.89 5.66 1.86
CA LEU A 69 -6.82 6.66 1.89
C LEU A 69 -7.32 7.93 2.56
N VAL A 70 -6.59 8.42 3.57
CA VAL A 70 -6.94 9.62 4.34
C VAL A 70 -6.03 10.80 4.03
N ASP A 71 -4.85 10.55 3.45
CA ASP A 71 -3.90 11.56 2.98
C ASP A 71 -3.12 10.96 1.81
N VAL A 72 -2.96 11.72 0.73
CA VAL A 72 -2.09 11.35 -0.40
C VAL A 72 -1.28 12.58 -0.79
N ARG A 73 0.04 12.44 -0.76
CA ARG A 73 0.97 13.53 -1.12
C ARG A 73 2.02 13.02 -2.07
N VAL A 74 2.31 13.81 -3.11
CA VAL A 74 3.49 13.60 -3.95
C VAL A 74 4.59 14.50 -3.41
N VAL A 75 5.63 13.90 -2.83
CA VAL A 75 6.70 14.64 -2.14
C VAL A 75 8.08 14.06 -2.49
N PRO A 76 9.14 14.86 -2.40
CA PRO A 76 10.51 14.35 -2.44
C PRO A 76 10.77 13.31 -1.34
N VAL A 77 11.69 12.39 -1.60
CA VAL A 77 12.17 11.39 -0.62
C VAL A 77 12.71 12.07 0.65
N GLU A 78 13.33 13.25 0.53
CA GLU A 78 13.85 14.00 1.69
C GLU A 78 12.76 14.49 2.66
N ASP A 79 11.52 14.63 2.19
CA ASP A 79 10.38 15.10 2.99
C ASP A 79 9.69 13.97 3.78
N ILE A 80 10.16 12.72 3.63
CA ILE A 80 9.67 11.60 4.43
C ILE A 80 10.34 11.63 5.81
N ASP A 81 9.52 11.59 6.86
CA ASP A 81 9.98 11.61 8.24
C ASP A 81 9.95 10.23 8.91
N ASP A 82 10.52 10.16 10.12
CA ASP A 82 10.52 8.94 10.95
C ASP A 82 9.12 8.45 11.30
N ASP A 83 8.13 9.34 11.42
CA ASP A 83 6.75 8.94 11.72
C ASP A 83 6.14 8.18 10.55
N PHE A 84 6.31 8.70 9.33
CA PHE A 84 5.87 8.03 8.12
C PHE A 84 6.60 6.71 7.90
N ALA A 85 7.93 6.69 8.08
CA ALA A 85 8.73 5.48 8.00
C ALA A 85 8.21 4.39 8.96
N ARG A 86 7.90 4.73 10.22
CA ARG A 86 7.33 3.77 11.17
C ARG A 86 5.91 3.33 10.78
N ALA A 87 5.10 4.24 10.26
CA ALA A 87 3.73 3.99 9.83
C ALA A 87 3.63 3.00 8.65
N GLU A 88 4.70 2.79 7.88
CA GLU A 88 4.77 1.74 6.87
C GLU A 88 4.73 0.32 7.45
N GLY A 89 4.94 0.18 8.77
CA GLY A 89 4.72 -1.08 9.50
C GLY A 89 5.68 -2.21 9.13
N ARG A 90 6.76 -1.92 8.40
CA ARG A 90 7.82 -2.89 8.02
C ARG A 90 8.91 -3.06 9.09
N GLY A 91 8.79 -2.37 10.23
CA GLY A 91 9.76 -2.43 11.32
C GLY A 91 10.90 -1.43 11.20
N TYR A 92 10.78 -0.41 10.36
CA TYR A 92 11.74 0.70 10.29
C TYR A 92 11.75 1.47 11.60
N PHE A 93 12.94 1.69 12.15
CA PHE A 93 13.14 2.53 13.33
C PHE A 93 13.15 4.02 12.97
N ASP A 94 13.69 4.35 11.80
CA ASP A 94 13.89 5.71 11.30
C ASP A 94 13.78 5.77 9.76
N VAL A 95 13.80 6.98 9.21
CA VAL A 95 13.78 7.24 7.77
C VAL A 95 14.99 6.65 7.04
N ALA A 96 16.14 6.52 7.69
CA ALA A 96 17.34 5.98 7.05
C ALA A 96 17.16 4.50 6.67
N GLN A 97 16.57 3.69 7.57
CA GLN A 97 16.23 2.31 7.26
C GLN A 97 15.13 2.19 6.20
N TRP A 98 14.12 3.06 6.27
CA TRP A 98 13.07 3.14 5.25
C TRP A 98 13.68 3.43 3.87
N ARG A 99 14.56 4.42 3.79
CA ARG A 99 15.20 4.86 2.54
C ARG A 99 16.04 3.76 1.92
N ALA A 100 16.89 3.10 2.71
CA ALA A 100 17.73 2.01 2.20
C ALA A 100 16.90 0.87 1.60
N ALA A 101 15.80 0.49 2.26
CA ALA A 101 14.92 -0.56 1.76
C ALA A 101 14.12 -0.16 0.51
N HIS A 102 13.71 1.10 0.40
CA HIS A 102 13.02 1.61 -0.79
C HIS A 102 13.97 1.79 -1.97
N GLU A 103 15.18 2.25 -1.72
CA GLU A 103 16.24 2.34 -2.73
C GLU A 103 16.58 0.96 -3.31
N GLU A 104 16.72 -0.06 -2.45
CA GLU A 104 16.92 -1.45 -2.87
C GLU A 104 15.74 -1.95 -3.73
N PHE A 105 14.51 -1.70 -3.29
CA PHE A 105 13.31 -2.15 -4.00
C PHE A 105 13.14 -1.47 -5.36
N PHE A 106 13.21 -0.14 -5.43
CA PHE A 106 12.99 0.61 -6.67
C PHE A 106 14.13 0.46 -7.68
N ARG A 107 15.32 0.01 -7.24
CA ARG A 107 16.43 -0.36 -8.13
C ARG A 107 16.54 -1.85 -8.42
N SER A 108 15.62 -2.66 -7.91
CA SER A 108 15.61 -4.10 -8.19
C SER A 108 15.45 -4.39 -9.68
N ASP A 109 15.84 -5.60 -10.10
CA ASP A 109 15.73 -6.04 -11.49
C ASP A 109 14.28 -6.00 -11.99
N GLY A 110 13.30 -6.36 -11.15
CA GLY A 110 11.88 -6.35 -11.52
C GLY A 110 11.35 -4.95 -11.82
N VAL A 111 11.68 -3.95 -10.99
CA VAL A 111 11.31 -2.56 -11.26
C VAL A 111 12.10 -2.01 -12.45
N SER A 112 13.37 -2.38 -12.58
CA SER A 112 14.21 -1.94 -13.69
C SER A 112 13.73 -2.49 -15.04
N GLU A 113 13.29 -3.75 -15.08
CA GLU A 113 12.69 -4.37 -16.26
C GLU A 113 11.38 -3.70 -16.61
N PHE A 114 10.53 -3.43 -15.62
CA PHE A 114 9.26 -2.72 -15.82
C PHE A 114 9.47 -1.32 -16.41
N LEU A 115 10.39 -0.53 -15.85
CA LEU A 115 10.68 0.82 -16.33
C LEU A 115 11.55 0.87 -17.60
N GLY A 116 12.14 -0.27 -18.00
CA GLY A 116 13.15 -0.34 -19.06
C GLY A 116 14.51 0.29 -18.69
N ARG A 117 14.70 0.67 -17.42
CA ARG A 117 15.93 1.25 -16.87
C ARG A 117 15.93 1.14 -15.35
N THR A 118 17.10 1.19 -14.72
CA THR A 118 17.20 1.33 -13.26
C THR A 118 16.76 2.73 -12.84
N ALA A 119 15.88 2.81 -11.85
CA ALA A 119 15.40 4.08 -11.30
C ALA A 119 16.52 4.84 -10.58
N VAL A 120 16.49 6.17 -10.67
CA VAL A 120 17.26 7.04 -9.78
C VAL A 120 16.46 7.14 -8.47
N PHE A 121 17.17 7.16 -7.34
CA PHE A 121 16.53 7.26 -6.02
C PHE A 121 17.43 8.07 -5.09
N ASP A 122 17.24 9.38 -5.10
CA ASP A 122 17.98 10.41 -4.36
C ASP A 122 17.01 11.30 -3.56
N ASP A 123 17.48 12.40 -3.00
CA ASP A 123 16.67 13.30 -2.16
C ASP A 123 15.50 13.93 -2.92
N ASP A 124 15.72 14.29 -4.20
CA ASP A 124 14.74 14.96 -5.06
C ASP A 124 13.73 14.01 -5.70
N THR A 125 13.94 12.70 -5.57
CA THR A 125 13.08 11.68 -6.17
C THR A 125 11.67 11.76 -5.58
N LEU A 126 10.65 11.89 -6.44
CA LEU A 126 9.26 12.02 -5.98
C LEU A 126 8.63 10.65 -5.68
N VAL A 127 8.06 10.55 -4.48
CA VAL A 127 7.25 9.41 -4.04
C VAL A 127 5.80 9.84 -3.79
N VAL A 128 4.89 8.91 -4.01
CA VAL A 128 3.50 9.00 -3.59
C VAL A 128 3.43 8.45 -2.16
N ALA A 129 3.32 9.34 -1.18
CA ALA A 129 3.19 9.03 0.23
C ALA A 129 1.71 8.99 0.62
N GLU A 130 1.21 7.81 0.98
CA GLU A 130 -0.21 7.58 1.26
C GLU A 130 -0.38 7.20 2.74
N ARG A 131 -1.32 7.84 3.44
CA ARG A 131 -1.83 7.38 4.74
C ARG A 131 -3.21 6.80 4.53
N PHE A 132 -3.54 5.76 5.27
CA PHE A 132 -4.84 5.12 5.20
C PHE A 132 -5.37 4.73 6.58
N ARG A 133 -6.67 4.44 6.63
CA ARG A 133 -7.32 3.80 7.77
C ARG A 133 -8.02 2.52 7.32
N VAL A 134 -8.11 1.54 8.21
CA VAL A 134 -8.99 0.38 8.02
C VAL A 134 -10.43 0.84 8.16
N VAL A 135 -11.29 0.44 7.23
CA VAL A 135 -12.74 0.72 7.28
C VAL A 135 -13.56 -0.54 7.56
N GLU A 136 -13.14 -1.69 7.04
CA GLU A 136 -13.81 -2.98 7.24
C GLU A 136 -12.76 -4.10 7.31
N GLN A 137 -12.95 -5.06 8.21
CA GLN A 137 -12.11 -6.26 8.31
C GLN A 137 -12.91 -7.46 7.80
N ASP A 138 -12.40 -8.12 6.77
CA ASP A 138 -13.00 -9.34 6.25
C ASP A 138 -12.43 -10.51 7.06
N GLY A 139 -13.16 -10.95 8.09
CA GLY A 139 -12.69 -12.01 8.99
C GLY A 139 -12.39 -13.31 8.24
N PRO A 140 -11.42 -14.13 8.70
CA PRO A 140 -11.13 -15.43 8.09
C PRO A 140 -12.33 -16.37 8.32
N GLY A 141 -13.24 -16.43 7.34
CA GLY A 141 -14.44 -17.27 7.37
C GLY A 141 -15.75 -16.61 7.80
N GLY A 142 -15.97 -15.32 7.50
CA GLY A 142 -17.29 -14.70 7.73
C GLY A 142 -18.40 -15.30 6.83
N PRO A 143 -19.54 -15.76 7.39
CA PRO A 143 -20.63 -16.31 6.58
C PRO A 143 -21.31 -15.20 5.77
N VAL A 144 -21.56 -15.46 4.49
CA VAL A 144 -22.49 -14.67 3.67
C VAL A 144 -23.92 -15.04 4.08
N THR A 145 -24.48 -14.42 5.13
CA THR A 145 -25.94 -14.27 5.39
C THR A 145 -26.16 -13.54 6.73
N ARG A 146 -27.13 -12.65 6.97
CA ARG A 146 -28.50 -12.48 6.46
C ARG A 146 -28.92 -11.00 6.55
N SER A 147 -29.52 -10.49 5.47
CA SER A 147 -30.55 -9.46 5.60
C SER A 147 -31.72 -10.07 6.39
N CYS A 148 -31.96 -9.57 7.60
CA CYS A 148 -33.21 -9.71 8.35
C CYS A 148 -33.32 -8.53 9.35
N VAL A 149 -33.72 -7.37 8.85
CA VAL A 149 -34.56 -6.36 9.52
C VAL A 149 -35.23 -5.63 8.34
N GLY A 150 -36.52 -5.47 8.19
CA GLY A 150 -37.69 -5.75 9.02
C GLY A 150 -38.82 -4.94 8.38
N LEU A 151 -39.81 -5.64 7.83
CA LEU A 151 -41.18 -5.15 7.67
C LEU A 151 -42.12 -6.35 7.80
#